data_AF-A0A267EKE3-F1
#
_entry.id   AF-A0A267EKE3-F1
#
_cell.length_a   1.000
_cell.length_b   1.000
_cell.length_c   1.000
_cell.angle_alpha   90.00
_cell.angle_beta   90.00
_cell.angle_gamma   90.00
#
_symmetry.space_group_name_H-M   'P 1'
#
loop_
_entity.id
_entity.type
_entity.pdbx_description
1 polymer ?
#
loop_
_entity_poly.entity_id
_entity_poly.type
_entity_poly.pdbx_seq_one_letter_code
_entity_poly.pdbx_strand_id
1 'polypeptide(L)'
;MSKAARSPLKLAKARLVRQKEVQDQQPALFSKRYPTGRLSDQVEKSHTLTTGTASPLQQQRQQRRCITDPTSETTSPQQTEKLKTLVRQQQEDATDAMDWEFVLQEAPNRVTVKVRLITLVCCSQKTVWVFRSEGLRKLGQTDLLMVLEHLAMDSGVPPDIVQLFTGVLKKAKEGEVVGDLDHTVFQPGSAFLGSAFIGGVLYFMESGQCFHGLVNPADFGSLLVCRLVHTREVPYLMHAPLRLLLRLGEEEGVYPCSLISHRYRPALFHDPSRSVYSMFKDVLGPRQGMIPRLRECTITLEQGSGQISVSIARKRHPDLGALLRLYSPDTDGVLAIGGELCQFADAHLVAKETPGNGNGSGQQQVGLETALFSAKTVSKPTVTGLSFIAVAAHLSGRSVGLSGNVAAVVEDGVAVTCRREDMKSLLSSLNNAVDFTMTADWLFTFQRKKAQKKCPIKFIWRLKPGL
;
A
#
# COMPACT_ATOMS: atom_id res chain seq x y z
N MET A 1 27.37 -27.85 10.30
CA MET A 1 28.04 -26.71 9.61
C MET A 1 26.95 -25.76 9.13
N SER A 2 26.85 -24.59 9.77
CA SER A 2 25.75 -23.62 9.59
C SER A 2 25.98 -22.76 8.34
N LYS A 3 25.02 -22.74 7.40
CA LYS A 3 24.97 -21.75 6.31
C LYS A 3 24.58 -20.41 6.94
N ALA A 4 25.55 -19.52 7.12
CA ALA A 4 25.33 -18.17 7.63
C ALA A 4 24.37 -17.39 6.72
N ALA A 5 23.17 -17.10 7.21
CA ALA A 5 22.24 -16.16 6.60
C ALA A 5 22.92 -14.79 6.50
N ARG A 6 23.04 -14.24 5.29
CA ARG A 6 23.58 -12.89 5.07
C ARG A 6 22.52 -11.87 5.51
N SER A 7 22.92 -10.86 6.29
CA SER A 7 21.96 -9.87 6.82
C SER A 7 21.26 -9.08 5.70
N PRO A 8 19.96 -8.75 5.84
CA PRO A 8 19.19 -7.99 4.85
C PRO A 8 19.82 -6.67 4.44
N LEU A 9 20.45 -5.95 5.40
CA LEU A 9 21.17 -4.71 5.12
C LEU A 9 22.41 -4.90 4.24
N LYS A 10 23.09 -6.06 4.27
CA LYS A 10 24.21 -6.34 3.36
C LYS A 10 23.73 -6.57 1.94
N LEU A 11 22.56 -7.18 1.77
CA LEU A 11 21.94 -7.36 0.45
C LEU A 11 21.40 -6.03 -0.08
N ALA A 12 20.78 -5.21 0.77
CA ALA A 12 20.34 -3.85 0.42
C ALA A 12 21.55 -2.97 0.05
N LYS A 13 22.61 -2.98 0.86
CA LYS A 13 23.87 -2.28 0.57
C LYS A 13 24.53 -2.80 -0.71
N ALA A 14 24.55 -4.10 -0.95
CA ALA A 14 25.09 -4.69 -2.18
C ALA A 14 24.24 -4.36 -3.42
N ARG A 15 22.91 -4.31 -3.29
CA ARG A 15 21.99 -3.87 -4.36
C ARG A 15 22.14 -2.37 -4.64
N LEU A 16 22.29 -1.53 -3.61
CA LEU A 16 22.55 -0.09 -3.76
C LEU A 16 23.92 0.19 -4.39
N VAL A 17 24.97 -0.55 -4.03
CA VAL A 17 26.30 -0.42 -4.65
C VAL A 17 26.26 -0.79 -6.13
N ARG A 18 25.54 -1.87 -6.49
CA ARG A 18 25.34 -2.26 -7.90
C ARG A 18 24.53 -1.25 -8.71
N GLN A 19 23.51 -0.62 -8.12
CA GLN A 19 22.76 0.45 -8.78
C GLN A 19 23.65 1.67 -9.10
N LYS A 20 24.61 1.98 -8.22
CA LYS A 20 25.58 3.06 -8.43
C LYS A 20 26.59 2.73 -9.55
N GLU A 21 27.07 1.50 -9.63
CA GLU A 21 28.00 1.04 -10.69
C GLU A 21 27.37 1.10 -12.09
N VAL A 22 26.07 0.85 -12.21
CA VAL A 22 25.33 0.94 -13.49
C VAL A 22 25.10 2.41 -13.91
N GLN A 23 24.99 3.33 -12.96
CA GLN A 23 24.70 4.75 -13.23
C GLN A 23 25.96 5.56 -13.59
N ASP A 24 27.14 5.10 -13.16
CA ASP A 24 28.43 5.74 -13.46
C ASP A 24 29.07 5.28 -14.80
N GLN A 25 28.42 4.36 -15.56
CA GLN A 25 28.92 3.81 -16.84
C GLN A 25 28.17 4.27 -18.10
N GLN A 26 27.69 5.52 -18.17
CA GLN A 26 27.23 6.08 -19.46
C GLN A 26 28.34 6.88 -20.16
N PRO A 27 28.90 6.40 -21.28
CA PRO A 27 29.47 7.26 -22.29
C PRO A 27 28.41 7.66 -23.33
N ALA A 28 28.63 8.82 -23.93
CA ALA A 28 27.77 9.46 -24.90
C ALA A 28 27.84 8.82 -26.31
N LEU A 29 26.80 9.10 -27.11
CA LEU A 29 26.73 9.17 -28.59
C LEU A 29 26.39 7.89 -29.42
N PHE A 30 25.26 8.03 -30.12
CA PHE A 30 24.96 7.76 -31.55
C PHE A 30 25.16 6.38 -32.24
N SER A 31 24.06 5.97 -32.90
CA SER A 31 23.97 5.49 -34.29
C SER A 31 24.35 4.03 -34.68
N LYS A 32 23.30 3.34 -35.16
CA LYS A 32 23.20 2.43 -36.34
C LYS A 32 23.34 0.90 -36.17
N ARG A 33 22.25 0.28 -36.66
CA ARG A 33 22.10 -0.93 -37.52
C ARG A 33 22.31 -2.32 -36.90
N TYR A 34 21.19 -3.05 -36.87
CA TYR A 34 21.09 -4.52 -36.79
C TYR A 34 21.66 -5.20 -38.05
N PRO A 35 22.14 -6.44 -37.92
CA PRO A 35 21.44 -7.52 -38.62
C PRO A 35 21.30 -8.86 -37.85
N THR A 36 20.14 -9.47 -38.11
CA THR A 36 19.70 -10.88 -38.13
C THR A 36 20.70 -12.03 -37.93
N GLY A 37 20.28 -13.08 -37.19
CA GLY A 37 20.93 -14.40 -37.18
C GLY A 37 20.21 -15.48 -36.36
N ARG A 38 19.36 -16.25 -37.06
CA ARG A 38 18.85 -17.63 -36.87
C ARG A 38 18.94 -18.40 -35.53
N LEU A 39 17.78 -18.99 -35.24
CA LEU A 39 17.46 -20.15 -34.41
C LEU A 39 18.31 -21.40 -34.66
N SER A 40 18.55 -22.16 -33.58
CA SER A 40 18.45 -23.62 -33.60
C SER A 40 18.13 -24.15 -32.19
N ASP A 41 17.06 -24.94 -32.14
CA ASP A 41 16.59 -25.79 -31.05
C ASP A 41 17.66 -26.74 -30.52
N GLN A 42 17.62 -27.05 -29.21
CA GLN A 42 17.64 -28.43 -28.72
C GLN A 42 16.90 -28.54 -27.37
N VAL A 43 15.91 -29.42 -27.38
CA VAL A 43 15.09 -29.88 -26.26
C VAL A 43 15.78 -31.11 -25.67
N GLU A 44 16.04 -31.12 -24.36
CA GLU A 44 16.32 -32.37 -23.66
C GLU A 44 15.56 -32.42 -22.33
N LYS A 45 14.77 -33.49 -22.19
CA LYS A 45 13.90 -33.85 -21.06
C LYS A 45 14.73 -34.58 -20.01
N SER A 46 14.43 -34.40 -18.73
CA SER A 46 14.78 -35.37 -17.68
C SER A 46 13.86 -35.29 -16.46
N HIS A 47 12.91 -36.21 -16.44
CA HIS A 47 12.37 -37.03 -15.36
C HIS A 47 12.38 -36.59 -13.88
N THR A 48 11.16 -36.52 -13.35
CA THR A 48 10.70 -36.71 -11.96
C THR A 48 11.05 -38.08 -11.37
N LEU A 49 11.33 -38.10 -10.06
CA LEU A 49 11.17 -39.27 -9.19
C LEU A 49 10.61 -38.84 -7.82
N THR A 50 9.53 -39.51 -7.44
CA THR A 50 8.75 -39.44 -6.20
C THR A 50 9.05 -40.63 -5.29
N THR A 51 8.85 -40.46 -3.97
CA THR A 51 8.47 -41.43 -2.89
C THR A 51 8.91 -40.79 -1.54
N GLY A 52 8.10 -40.57 -0.49
CA GLY A 52 7.20 -41.45 0.28
C GLY A 52 8.02 -42.07 1.44
N THR A 53 7.79 -41.92 2.76
CA THR A 53 6.58 -42.08 3.60
C THR A 53 6.91 -41.85 5.12
N ALA A 54 5.88 -41.46 5.91
CA ALA A 54 5.49 -41.65 7.35
C ALA A 54 6.52 -41.87 8.50
N SER A 55 6.33 -41.64 9.82
CA SER A 55 5.41 -40.97 10.80
C SER A 55 6.04 -41.18 12.24
N PRO A 56 5.36 -41.09 13.41
CA PRO A 56 4.99 -39.92 14.25
C PRO A 56 5.47 -40.00 15.74
N LEU A 57 5.30 -38.93 16.56
CA LEU A 57 4.76 -38.93 17.95
C LEU A 57 5.06 -37.64 18.79
N GLN A 58 3.97 -37.03 19.28
CA GLN A 58 3.70 -36.41 20.60
C GLN A 58 4.72 -35.49 21.32
N GLN A 59 4.31 -34.25 21.62
CA GLN A 59 3.93 -33.83 22.99
C GLN A 59 3.34 -32.40 23.05
N GLN A 60 2.31 -32.27 23.90
CA GLN A 60 1.52 -31.08 24.21
C GLN A 60 2.33 -30.01 24.94
N ARG A 61 2.08 -28.73 24.62
CA ARG A 61 2.08 -27.64 25.61
C ARG A 61 1.23 -26.46 25.16
N GLN A 62 0.35 -26.04 26.08
CA GLN A 62 -0.72 -25.07 25.93
C GLN A 62 -0.22 -23.69 25.47
N GLN A 63 -0.83 -23.15 24.40
CA GLN A 63 -0.69 -21.75 23.98
C GLN A 63 -2.07 -21.11 23.84
N ARG A 64 -2.21 -19.93 24.45
CA ARG A 64 -3.38 -19.05 24.33
C ARG A 64 -3.53 -18.61 22.87
N ARG A 65 -4.73 -18.80 22.32
CA ARG A 65 -5.12 -18.51 20.94
C ARG A 65 -5.01 -17.02 20.64
N CYS A 66 -4.16 -16.64 19.68
CA CYS A 66 -4.46 -15.52 18.80
C CYS A 66 -5.23 -16.12 17.62
N ILE A 67 -6.50 -15.75 17.51
CA ILE A 67 -7.43 -16.21 16.48
C ILE A 67 -7.00 -15.56 15.16
N THR A 68 -6.48 -16.36 14.24
CA THR A 68 -6.65 -16.13 12.82
C THR A 68 -8.00 -16.72 12.48
N ASP A 69 -9.01 -15.90 12.20
CA ASP A 69 -10.25 -16.40 11.59
C ASP A 69 -10.06 -16.45 10.07
N PRO A 70 -10.18 -17.63 9.45
CA PRO A 70 -10.52 -17.75 8.05
C PRO A 70 -12.04 -17.95 8.00
N THR A 71 -12.83 -16.89 8.16
CA THR A 71 -14.26 -16.94 7.82
C THR A 71 -14.39 -16.77 6.31
N SER A 72 -14.43 -17.92 5.66
CA SER A 72 -15.03 -18.11 4.35
C SER A 72 -16.44 -17.52 4.33
N GLU A 73 -16.71 -16.55 3.46
CA GLU A 73 -18.07 -16.22 3.07
C GLU A 73 -18.18 -16.26 1.55
N THR A 74 -18.48 -17.45 1.06
CA THR A 74 -19.21 -17.63 -0.19
C THR A 74 -20.58 -16.98 0.02
N THR A 75 -20.85 -15.85 -0.62
CA THR A 75 -22.23 -15.41 -0.85
C THR A 75 -22.95 -16.54 -1.56
N SER A 76 -24.06 -17.02 -0.97
CA SER A 76 -24.82 -18.10 -1.60
C SER A 76 -25.30 -17.64 -2.99
N PRO A 77 -25.26 -18.50 -4.03
CA PRO A 77 -25.75 -18.15 -5.36
C PRO A 77 -27.19 -17.58 -5.34
N GLN A 78 -28.00 -18.02 -4.37
CA GLN A 78 -29.37 -17.56 -4.17
C GLN A 78 -29.48 -16.10 -3.72
N GLN A 79 -28.55 -15.59 -2.91
CA GLN A 79 -28.55 -14.18 -2.49
C GLN A 79 -28.12 -13.24 -3.62
N THR A 80 -27.12 -13.66 -4.40
CA THR A 80 -26.66 -12.94 -5.60
C THR A 80 -27.77 -12.85 -6.64
N GLU A 81 -28.52 -13.93 -6.90
CA GLU A 81 -29.65 -13.92 -7.83
C GLU A 81 -30.84 -13.08 -7.33
N LYS A 82 -31.15 -13.12 -6.02
CA LYS A 82 -32.16 -12.24 -5.42
C LYS A 82 -31.81 -10.75 -5.54
N LEU A 83 -30.54 -10.40 -5.40
CA LEU A 83 -30.13 -9.01 -5.56
C LEU A 83 -30.13 -8.58 -7.04
N LYS A 84 -29.68 -9.44 -7.97
CA LYS A 84 -29.77 -9.17 -9.41
C LYS A 84 -31.22 -8.95 -9.86
N THR A 85 -32.15 -9.75 -9.34
CA THR A 85 -33.58 -9.61 -9.64
C THR A 85 -34.18 -8.33 -9.04
N LEU A 86 -33.81 -7.96 -7.81
CA LEU A 86 -34.21 -6.69 -7.20
C LEU A 86 -33.67 -5.48 -7.99
N VAL A 87 -32.41 -5.55 -8.43
CA VAL A 87 -31.79 -4.50 -9.26
C VAL A 87 -32.53 -4.33 -10.58
N ARG A 88 -32.93 -5.44 -11.21
CA ARG A 88 -33.70 -5.41 -12.44
C ARG A 88 -35.11 -4.84 -12.24
N GLN A 89 -35.80 -5.21 -11.17
CA GLN A 89 -37.13 -4.68 -10.83
C GLN A 89 -37.08 -3.17 -10.59
N GLN A 90 -36.11 -2.67 -9.83
CA GLN A 90 -35.95 -1.24 -9.58
C GLN A 90 -35.50 -0.42 -10.80
N GLN A 91 -34.98 -1.07 -11.85
CA GLN A 91 -34.64 -0.43 -13.12
C GLN A 91 -35.85 -0.20 -14.02
N GLU A 92 -36.87 -1.05 -13.93
CA GLU A 92 -38.09 -0.95 -14.74
C GLU A 92 -39.03 0.17 -14.23
N ASP A 93 -38.91 0.58 -12.97
CA ASP A 93 -39.74 1.60 -12.31
C ASP A 93 -39.16 3.05 -12.37
N ALA A 94 -37.95 3.26 -12.90
CA ALA A 94 -37.29 4.58 -12.89
C ALA A 94 -37.80 5.51 -14.00
N THR A 95 -38.44 6.63 -13.62
CA THR A 95 -38.94 7.69 -14.52
C THR A 95 -37.87 8.77 -14.73
N ASP A 96 -37.36 8.93 -15.97
CA ASP A 96 -36.53 10.01 -16.56
C ASP A 96 -35.35 10.63 -15.76
N ALA A 97 -35.09 10.19 -14.54
CA ALA A 97 -33.89 10.46 -13.75
C ALA A 97 -33.07 9.16 -13.67
N MET A 98 -31.82 9.20 -14.13
CA MET A 98 -30.87 8.07 -14.09
C MET A 98 -30.31 7.86 -12.66
N ASP A 99 -31.21 7.86 -11.68
CA ASP A 99 -30.95 7.76 -10.25
C ASP A 99 -31.66 6.52 -9.70
N TRP A 100 -30.90 5.58 -9.13
CA TRP A 100 -31.41 4.38 -8.48
C TRP A 100 -31.12 4.43 -6.97
N GLU A 101 -32.03 3.89 -6.16
CA GLU A 101 -31.84 3.74 -4.72
C GLU A 101 -32.05 2.29 -4.28
N PHE A 102 -30.97 1.66 -3.80
CA PHE A 102 -31.00 0.31 -3.24
C PHE A 102 -31.10 0.39 -1.72
N VAL A 103 -32.14 -0.21 -1.13
CA VAL A 103 -32.23 -0.30 0.32
C VAL A 103 -31.52 -1.56 0.80
N LEU A 104 -30.40 -1.39 1.50
CA LEU A 104 -29.65 -2.52 2.07
C LEU A 104 -30.22 -2.98 3.41
N GLN A 105 -30.83 -2.04 4.14
CA GLN A 105 -31.47 -2.30 5.42
C GLN A 105 -32.56 -1.24 5.67
N GLU A 106 -33.69 -1.71 6.19
CA GLU A 106 -34.80 -0.88 6.65
C GLU A 106 -34.63 -0.43 8.12
N ALA A 107 -35.67 0.19 8.69
CA ALA A 107 -35.68 0.63 10.09
C ALA A 107 -35.23 -0.48 11.09
N PRO A 108 -34.59 -0.13 12.23
CA PRO A 108 -34.44 1.22 12.80
C PRO A 108 -33.27 2.03 12.21
N ASN A 109 -32.26 1.39 11.63
CA ASN A 109 -31.12 2.06 11.00
C ASN A 109 -31.18 1.88 9.48
N ARG A 110 -32.00 2.69 8.80
CA ARG A 110 -32.10 2.64 7.33
C ARG A 110 -30.72 2.93 6.70
N VAL A 111 -30.27 2.02 5.85
CA VAL A 111 -29.03 2.13 5.06
C VAL A 111 -29.36 1.92 3.60
N THR A 112 -29.00 2.88 2.76
CA THR A 112 -29.26 2.83 1.32
C THR A 112 -28.00 3.05 0.49
N VAL A 113 -28.03 2.64 -0.77
CA VAL A 113 -27.02 2.95 -1.78
C VAL A 113 -27.70 3.68 -2.92
N LYS A 114 -27.34 4.95 -3.08
CA LYS A 114 -27.76 5.76 -4.23
C LYS A 114 -26.78 5.55 -5.36
N VAL A 115 -27.30 5.30 -6.55
CA VAL A 115 -26.52 5.09 -7.77
C VAL A 115 -26.95 6.07 -8.82
N ARG A 116 -25.99 6.75 -9.44
CA ARG A 116 -26.25 7.73 -10.50
C ARG A 116 -25.32 7.51 -11.67
N LEU A 117 -25.81 7.74 -12.88
CA LEU A 117 -24.99 7.75 -14.09
C LEU A 117 -24.74 9.21 -14.51
N ILE A 118 -23.49 9.66 -14.42
CA ILE A 118 -23.14 11.08 -14.58
C ILE A 118 -22.00 11.22 -15.58
N THR A 119 -22.09 12.23 -16.46
CA THR A 119 -20.98 12.63 -17.35
C THR A 119 -20.19 13.77 -16.72
N LEU A 120 -18.90 13.55 -16.45
CA LEU A 120 -18.05 14.49 -15.73
C LEU A 120 -17.51 15.60 -16.61
N VAL A 121 -17.84 16.86 -16.30
CA VAL A 121 -17.36 18.02 -17.08
C VAL A 121 -15.83 18.23 -16.95
N CYS A 122 -15.25 17.93 -15.78
CA CYS A 122 -13.85 18.22 -15.45
C CYS A 122 -12.86 17.06 -15.69
N CYS A 123 -13.33 15.86 -16.03
CA CYS A 123 -12.50 14.64 -16.11
C CYS A 123 -12.60 14.00 -17.50
N SER A 124 -12.24 14.77 -18.53
CA SER A 124 -12.26 14.32 -19.93
C SER A 124 -13.65 13.83 -20.41
N GLN A 125 -14.73 14.40 -19.87
CA GLN A 125 -16.11 14.04 -20.26
C GLN A 125 -16.43 12.55 -20.09
N LYS A 126 -15.78 11.88 -19.14
CA LYS A 126 -16.05 10.48 -18.83
C LYS A 126 -17.44 10.33 -18.21
N THR A 127 -18.21 9.39 -18.73
CA THR A 127 -19.42 8.90 -18.08
C THR A 127 -19.03 7.90 -17.00
N VAL A 128 -19.58 8.07 -15.80
CA VAL A 128 -19.25 7.25 -14.63
C VAL A 128 -20.51 6.84 -13.87
N TRP A 129 -20.49 5.64 -13.31
CA TRP A 129 -21.40 5.21 -12.27
C TRP A 129 -20.91 5.71 -10.92
N VAL A 130 -21.76 6.40 -10.18
CA VAL A 130 -21.47 6.91 -8.83
C VAL A 130 -22.33 6.16 -7.83
N PHE A 131 -21.70 5.30 -7.02
CA PHE A 131 -22.34 4.58 -5.93
C PHE A 131 -22.00 5.26 -4.62
N ARG A 132 -23.02 5.65 -3.85
CA ARG A 132 -22.85 6.29 -2.55
C ARG A 132 -23.74 5.61 -1.52
N SER A 133 -23.16 5.21 -0.38
CA SER A 133 -23.98 4.77 0.75
C SER A 133 -24.48 5.96 1.56
N GLU A 134 -25.63 5.77 2.21
CA GLU A 134 -26.15 6.68 3.22
C GLU A 134 -26.63 5.88 4.43
N GLY A 135 -26.15 6.27 5.62
CA GLY A 135 -26.62 5.72 6.90
C GLY A 135 -25.63 4.77 7.59
N LEU A 136 -24.52 4.39 6.95
CA LEU A 136 -23.51 3.52 7.59
C LEU A 136 -22.91 4.15 8.85
N ARG A 137 -22.86 5.49 8.91
CA ARG A 137 -22.31 6.21 10.07
C ARG A 137 -23.06 5.92 11.37
N LYS A 138 -24.34 5.58 11.30
CA LYS A 138 -25.15 5.17 12.47
C LYS A 138 -24.63 3.88 13.10
N LEU A 139 -23.84 3.10 12.35
CA LEU A 139 -23.17 1.87 12.79
C LEU A 139 -21.66 2.08 13.02
N GLY A 140 -21.18 3.33 13.04
CA GLY A 140 -19.76 3.65 13.22
C GLY A 140 -18.90 3.51 11.97
N GLN A 141 -19.48 3.11 10.83
CA GLN A 141 -18.79 2.97 9.55
C GLN A 141 -18.93 4.24 8.72
N THR A 142 -17.82 4.81 8.23
CA THR A 142 -17.88 5.93 7.28
C THR A 142 -18.62 5.51 6.01
N ASP A 143 -19.50 6.37 5.50
CA ASP A 143 -20.23 6.12 4.26
C ASP A 143 -19.26 5.97 3.08
N LEU A 144 -19.59 5.06 2.17
CA LEU A 144 -18.74 4.65 1.06
C LEU A 144 -19.08 5.43 -0.21
N LEU A 145 -18.05 5.73 -0.99
CA LEU A 145 -18.16 6.28 -2.34
C LEU A 145 -17.37 5.40 -3.31
N MET A 146 -18.01 4.90 -4.36
CA MET A 146 -17.34 4.23 -5.46
C MET A 146 -17.71 4.89 -6.78
N VAL A 147 -16.71 5.40 -7.49
CA VAL A 147 -16.88 5.95 -8.83
C VAL A 147 -16.29 4.95 -9.82
N LEU A 148 -17.11 4.41 -10.71
CA LEU A 148 -16.72 3.40 -11.70
C LEU A 148 -16.87 3.97 -13.10
N GLU A 149 -15.87 3.80 -13.96
CA GLU A 149 -16.00 4.13 -15.38
C GLU A 149 -17.12 3.32 -16.05
N HIS A 150 -18.08 4.02 -16.66
CA HIS A 150 -19.12 3.41 -17.46
C HIS A 150 -18.52 2.90 -18.77
N LEU A 151 -18.88 1.68 -19.16
CA LEU A 151 -18.44 1.07 -20.40
C LEU A 151 -19.65 0.70 -21.25
N ALA A 152 -19.49 0.70 -22.57
CA ALA A 152 -20.58 0.38 -23.51
C ALA A 152 -21.18 -1.02 -23.33
N MET A 153 -20.46 -1.94 -22.68
CA MET A 153 -20.95 -3.28 -22.33
C MET A 153 -21.83 -3.32 -21.08
N ASP A 154 -21.97 -2.20 -20.36
CA ASP A 154 -22.85 -2.11 -19.21
C ASP A 154 -24.30 -2.12 -19.68
N SER A 155 -25.00 -3.21 -19.43
CA SER A 155 -26.45 -3.33 -19.69
C SER A 155 -27.32 -2.69 -18.58
N GLY A 156 -26.71 -2.19 -17.52
CA GLY A 156 -27.37 -1.57 -16.38
C GLY A 156 -26.42 -1.34 -15.20
N VAL A 157 -26.99 -1.01 -14.04
CA VAL A 157 -26.25 -0.79 -12.79
C VAL A 157 -25.45 -2.05 -12.39
N PRO A 158 -24.12 -1.94 -12.20
CA PRO A 158 -23.31 -3.07 -11.75
C PRO A 158 -23.69 -3.58 -10.33
N PRO A 159 -24.25 -4.80 -10.18
CA PRO A 159 -24.76 -5.28 -8.90
C PRO A 159 -23.65 -5.64 -7.89
N ASP A 160 -22.47 -6.00 -8.39
CA ASP A 160 -21.34 -6.44 -7.54
C ASP A 160 -20.88 -5.34 -6.56
N ILE A 161 -21.03 -4.07 -6.93
CA ILE A 161 -20.69 -2.93 -6.05
C ILE A 161 -21.71 -2.81 -4.91
N VAL A 162 -23.00 -3.03 -5.19
CA VAL A 162 -24.04 -3.07 -4.14
C VAL A 162 -23.78 -4.22 -3.17
N GLN A 163 -23.30 -5.38 -3.67
CA GLN A 163 -22.89 -6.51 -2.83
C GLN A 163 -21.68 -6.18 -1.96
N LEU A 164 -20.68 -5.50 -2.51
CA LEU A 164 -19.53 -5.02 -1.74
C LEU A 164 -19.99 -4.14 -0.56
N PHE A 165 -20.90 -3.20 -0.80
CA PHE A 165 -21.41 -2.30 0.24
C PHE A 165 -22.24 -3.06 1.28
N THR A 166 -23.00 -4.07 0.84
CA THR A 166 -23.73 -4.99 1.72
C THR A 166 -22.77 -5.77 2.63
N GLY A 167 -21.63 -6.23 2.09
CA GLY A 167 -20.58 -6.89 2.88
C GLY A 167 -19.98 -5.97 3.94
N VAL A 168 -19.72 -4.70 3.61
CA VAL A 168 -19.26 -3.70 4.59
C VAL A 168 -20.31 -3.42 5.66
N LEU A 169 -21.59 -3.29 5.28
CA LEU A 169 -22.70 -3.16 6.22
C LEU A 169 -22.75 -4.33 7.21
N LYS A 170 -22.57 -5.57 6.73
CA LYS A 170 -22.57 -6.75 7.58
C LYS A 170 -21.44 -6.70 8.61
N LYS A 171 -20.21 -6.41 8.17
CA LYS A 171 -19.07 -6.22 9.07
C LYS A 171 -19.34 -5.14 10.13
N ALA A 172 -19.91 -4.01 9.71
CA ALA A 172 -20.21 -2.91 10.64
C ALA A 172 -21.21 -3.33 11.73
N LYS A 173 -22.18 -4.20 11.43
CA LYS A 173 -23.10 -4.77 12.43
C LYS A 173 -22.40 -5.70 13.43
N GLU A 174 -21.34 -6.37 12.98
CA GLU A 174 -20.51 -7.24 13.81
C GLU A 174 -19.47 -6.45 14.63
N GLY A 175 -19.45 -5.11 14.47
CA GLY A 175 -18.52 -4.22 15.15
C GLY A 175 -17.19 -4.01 14.42
N GLU A 176 -17.05 -4.58 13.22
CA GLU A 176 -15.87 -4.42 12.37
C GLU A 176 -16.10 -3.33 11.32
N VAL A 177 -15.25 -2.31 11.32
CA VAL A 177 -15.34 -1.19 10.36
C VAL A 177 -14.10 -1.13 9.48
N VAL A 178 -14.29 -0.69 8.23
CA VAL A 178 -13.19 -0.35 7.31
C VAL A 178 -12.93 1.15 7.36
N GLY A 179 -11.66 1.52 7.51
CA GLY A 179 -11.22 2.91 7.57
C GLY A 179 -10.28 3.29 6.42
N ASP A 180 -9.65 4.45 6.57
CA ASP A 180 -8.61 4.92 5.64
C ASP A 180 -7.52 3.87 5.44
N LEU A 181 -7.05 3.68 4.20
CA LEU A 181 -6.03 2.71 3.78
C LEU A 181 -6.30 1.25 4.19
N ASP A 182 -7.52 0.91 4.60
CA ASP A 182 -7.95 -0.47 4.78
C ASP A 182 -8.39 -1.05 3.43
N HIS A 183 -8.76 -2.33 3.39
CA HIS A 183 -9.07 -3.01 2.13
C HIS A 183 -10.05 -4.16 2.28
N THR A 184 -10.64 -4.56 1.15
CA THR A 184 -11.35 -5.83 0.97
C THR A 184 -10.64 -6.60 -0.13
N VAL A 185 -10.21 -7.83 0.15
CA VAL A 185 -9.61 -8.74 -0.84
C VAL A 185 -10.67 -9.73 -1.32
N PHE A 186 -10.73 -9.95 -2.63
CA PHE A 186 -11.63 -10.93 -3.23
C PHE A 186 -10.96 -12.30 -3.30
N GLN A 187 -11.77 -13.36 -3.21
CA GLN A 187 -11.26 -14.72 -3.24
C GLN A 187 -10.61 -15.02 -4.61
N PRO A 188 -9.45 -15.71 -4.64
CA PRO A 188 -8.85 -16.14 -5.88
C PRO A 188 -9.83 -16.94 -6.74
N GLY A 189 -9.98 -16.57 -8.01
CA GLY A 189 -10.91 -17.23 -8.93
C GLY A 189 -12.36 -16.74 -8.86
N SER A 190 -12.73 -15.90 -7.88
CA SER A 190 -13.99 -15.15 -7.95
C SER A 190 -13.89 -14.03 -8.98
N ALA A 191 -14.96 -13.83 -9.76
CA ALA A 191 -15.06 -12.71 -10.69
C ALA A 191 -15.82 -11.57 -10.03
N PHE A 192 -15.26 -10.36 -10.05
CA PHE A 192 -15.93 -9.13 -9.63
C PHE A 192 -16.05 -8.23 -10.86
N LEU A 193 -17.22 -7.65 -11.10
CA LEU A 193 -17.54 -6.89 -12.33
C LEU A 193 -17.21 -7.69 -13.62
N GLY A 194 -17.45 -9.00 -13.58
CA GLY A 194 -17.16 -9.91 -14.69
C GLY A 194 -15.67 -10.13 -14.98
N SER A 195 -14.75 -9.68 -14.11
CA SER A 195 -13.31 -9.78 -14.31
C SER A 195 -12.62 -10.56 -13.18
N ALA A 196 -11.80 -11.54 -13.56
CA ALA A 196 -10.92 -12.27 -12.63
C ALA A 196 -9.63 -11.48 -12.28
N PHE A 197 -9.41 -10.35 -12.95
CA PHE A 197 -8.23 -9.50 -12.73
C PHE A 197 -8.45 -8.44 -11.66
N ILE A 198 -9.66 -8.32 -11.11
CA ILE A 198 -9.96 -7.47 -9.98
C ILE A 198 -9.75 -8.28 -8.71
N GLY A 199 -8.73 -7.91 -7.93
CA GLY A 199 -8.32 -8.62 -6.72
C GLY A 199 -8.91 -8.08 -5.43
N GLY A 200 -9.47 -6.87 -5.46
CA GLY A 200 -10.02 -6.25 -4.26
C GLY A 200 -10.28 -4.76 -4.42
N VAL A 201 -10.53 -4.13 -3.28
CA VAL A 201 -10.82 -2.70 -3.13
C VAL A 201 -9.91 -2.13 -2.04
N LEU A 202 -9.26 -1.01 -2.38
CA LEU A 202 -8.57 -0.14 -1.43
C LEU A 202 -9.54 0.95 -0.98
N TYR A 203 -9.68 1.13 0.32
CA TYR A 203 -10.43 2.24 0.90
C TYR A 203 -9.49 3.39 1.23
N PHE A 204 -9.85 4.62 0.88
CA PHE A 204 -9.09 5.79 1.30
C PHE A 204 -9.99 6.98 1.56
N MET A 205 -9.64 7.81 2.52
CA MET A 205 -10.36 9.03 2.84
C MET A 205 -10.14 10.05 1.73
N GLU A 206 -11.20 10.79 1.42
CA GLU A 206 -11.10 11.93 0.53
C GLU A 206 -9.96 12.87 0.94
N SER A 207 -9.25 13.36 -0.06
CA SER A 207 -8.17 14.34 0.04
C SER A 207 -8.37 15.32 -1.13
N GLY A 208 -7.39 16.14 -1.51
CA GLY A 208 -7.59 17.24 -2.47
C GLY A 208 -8.05 16.90 -3.90
N GLN A 209 -8.66 15.74 -4.16
CA GLN A 209 -9.27 15.36 -5.44
C GLN A 209 -10.46 16.25 -5.82
N CYS A 210 -10.79 16.27 -7.11
CA CYS A 210 -11.99 16.92 -7.62
C CYS A 210 -13.24 16.07 -7.36
N PHE A 211 -14.22 16.63 -6.64
CA PHE A 211 -15.54 16.03 -6.40
C PHE A 211 -16.67 16.71 -7.20
N HIS A 212 -16.32 17.58 -8.15
CA HIS A 212 -17.28 18.36 -8.91
C HIS A 212 -18.27 17.46 -9.65
N GLY A 213 -19.57 17.66 -9.41
CA GLY A 213 -20.65 16.87 -10.00
C GLY A 213 -20.82 15.46 -9.42
N LEU A 214 -19.96 15.00 -8.51
CA LEU A 214 -20.03 13.66 -7.91
C LEU A 214 -20.81 13.67 -6.58
N VAL A 215 -20.47 14.62 -5.71
CA VAL A 215 -20.97 14.69 -4.33
C VAL A 215 -21.31 16.14 -4.01
N ASN A 216 -22.34 16.36 -3.18
CA ASN A 216 -22.64 17.69 -2.67
C ASN A 216 -21.49 18.17 -1.77
N PRO A 217 -21.03 19.44 -1.89
CA PRO A 217 -20.00 19.98 -1.02
C PRO A 217 -20.25 19.84 0.49
N ALA A 218 -21.51 19.79 0.93
CA ALA A 218 -21.86 19.58 2.33
C ALA A 218 -21.46 18.18 2.87
N ASP A 219 -21.21 17.22 1.98
CA ASP A 219 -20.81 15.86 2.32
C ASP A 219 -19.29 15.65 2.25
N PHE A 220 -18.51 16.70 1.98
CA PHE A 220 -17.05 16.60 2.04
C PHE A 220 -16.57 16.33 3.48
N GLY A 221 -15.40 15.72 3.58
CA GLY A 221 -14.76 15.21 4.79
C GLY A 221 -15.42 13.96 5.38
N SER A 222 -16.34 13.32 4.67
CA SER A 222 -17.26 12.36 5.29
C SER A 222 -17.49 11.08 4.50
N LEU A 223 -16.74 10.89 3.41
CA LEU A 223 -16.82 9.70 2.56
C LEU A 223 -15.49 8.93 2.55
N LEU A 224 -15.63 7.61 2.47
CA LEU A 224 -14.53 6.69 2.27
C LEU A 224 -14.59 6.17 0.82
N VAL A 225 -13.60 6.56 0.03
CA VAL A 225 -13.52 6.24 -1.40
C VAL A 225 -13.06 4.80 -1.60
N CYS A 226 -13.71 4.10 -2.52
CA CYS A 226 -13.44 2.72 -2.89
C CYS A 226 -12.71 2.68 -4.26
N ARG A 227 -11.45 2.23 -4.28
CA ARG A 227 -10.65 2.10 -5.50
C ARG A 227 -10.42 0.64 -5.87
N LEU A 228 -10.72 0.27 -7.11
CA LEU A 228 -10.42 -1.08 -7.62
C LEU A 228 -8.92 -1.35 -7.68
N VAL A 229 -8.53 -2.55 -7.23
CA VAL A 229 -7.16 -3.05 -7.20
C VAL A 229 -7.04 -4.31 -8.06
N HIS A 230 -5.94 -4.41 -8.81
CA HIS A 230 -5.68 -5.56 -9.68
C HIS A 230 -5.20 -6.77 -8.86
N THR A 231 -5.52 -7.99 -9.27
CA THR A 231 -5.17 -9.24 -8.54
C THR A 231 -3.68 -9.37 -8.23
N ARG A 232 -2.81 -8.96 -9.16
CA ARG A 232 -1.34 -8.93 -8.96
C ARG A 232 -0.86 -7.94 -7.88
N GLU A 233 -1.67 -6.94 -7.55
CA GLU A 233 -1.32 -5.88 -6.59
C GLU A 233 -1.83 -6.20 -5.17
N VAL A 234 -2.59 -7.28 -4.99
CA VAL A 234 -3.13 -7.71 -3.68
C VAL A 234 -2.06 -7.80 -2.58
N PRO A 235 -0.83 -8.29 -2.82
CA PRO A 235 0.22 -8.24 -1.80
C PRO A 235 0.53 -6.82 -1.32
N TYR A 236 0.54 -5.83 -2.23
CA TYR A 236 0.75 -4.43 -1.87
C TYR A 236 -0.48 -3.82 -1.22
N LEU A 237 -1.68 -4.22 -1.61
CA LEU A 237 -2.92 -3.83 -0.94
C LEU A 237 -2.93 -4.20 0.55
N MET A 238 -2.50 -5.44 0.86
CA MET A 238 -2.50 -5.95 2.23
C MET A 238 -1.41 -5.32 3.10
N HIS A 239 -0.27 -4.99 2.50
CA HIS A 239 0.97 -4.76 3.25
C HIS A 239 1.62 -3.39 3.03
N ALA A 240 1.24 -2.68 1.97
CA ALA A 240 1.74 -1.36 1.63
C ALA A 240 0.62 -0.51 0.96
N PRO A 241 -0.55 -0.35 1.60
CA PRO A 241 -1.71 0.30 0.96
C PRO A 241 -1.43 1.75 0.56
N LEU A 242 -0.64 2.50 1.35
CA LEU A 242 -0.24 3.87 0.99
C LEU A 242 0.62 3.90 -0.28
N ARG A 243 1.55 2.96 -0.44
CA ARG A 243 2.36 2.84 -1.66
C ARG A 243 1.48 2.59 -2.87
N LEU A 244 0.52 1.67 -2.74
CA LEU A 244 -0.41 1.36 -3.81
C LEU A 244 -1.28 2.57 -4.15
N LEU A 245 -1.82 3.27 -3.15
CA LEU A 245 -2.61 4.49 -3.32
C LEU A 245 -1.84 5.52 -4.15
N LEU A 246 -0.63 5.87 -3.70
CA LEU A 246 0.20 6.88 -4.35
C LEU A 246 0.65 6.46 -5.74
N ARG A 247 0.93 5.16 -5.97
CA ARG A 247 1.31 4.65 -7.29
C ARG A 247 0.14 4.72 -8.28
N LEU A 248 -1.10 4.45 -7.83
CA LEU A 248 -2.30 4.61 -8.65
C LEU A 248 -2.52 6.07 -9.04
N GLY A 249 -2.41 6.99 -8.08
CA GLY A 249 -2.52 8.41 -8.36
C GLY A 249 -1.45 8.95 -9.27
N GLU A 250 -0.22 8.48 -9.10
CA GLU A 250 0.89 8.89 -9.94
C GLU A 250 0.73 8.42 -11.39
N GLU A 251 0.26 7.18 -11.62
CA GLU A 251 -0.06 6.68 -12.97
C GLU A 251 -1.12 7.55 -13.67
N GLU A 252 -2.12 7.98 -12.92
CA GLU A 252 -3.27 8.73 -13.44
C GLU A 252 -3.06 10.25 -13.42
N GLY A 253 -1.95 10.72 -12.84
CA GLY A 253 -1.65 12.14 -12.66
C GLY A 253 -2.58 12.87 -11.69
N VAL A 254 -3.26 12.15 -10.79
CA VAL A 254 -4.24 12.71 -9.84
C VAL A 254 -3.81 12.41 -8.41
N TYR A 255 -3.48 13.45 -7.66
CA TYR A 255 -2.98 13.30 -6.28
C TYR A 255 -4.12 13.24 -5.24
N PRO A 256 -3.97 12.43 -4.18
CA PRO A 256 -3.02 11.33 -4.03
C PRO A 256 -3.41 10.09 -4.86
N CYS A 257 -4.67 10.00 -5.28
CA CYS A 257 -5.21 8.98 -6.18
C CYS A 257 -6.49 9.49 -6.86
N SER A 258 -6.78 9.07 -8.10
CA SER A 258 -8.08 9.35 -8.72
C SER A 258 -9.23 8.67 -7.97
N LEU A 259 -10.40 9.30 -8.01
CA LEU A 259 -11.66 8.71 -7.52
C LEU A 259 -12.18 7.63 -8.47
N ILE A 260 -11.85 7.72 -9.77
CA ILE A 260 -12.41 6.87 -10.81
C ILE A 260 -11.72 5.50 -10.83
N SER A 261 -12.51 4.44 -10.73
CA SER A 261 -12.07 3.06 -10.87
C SER A 261 -12.19 2.58 -12.31
N HIS A 262 -11.07 2.09 -12.86
CA HIS A 262 -10.97 1.47 -14.18
C HIS A 262 -10.97 -0.06 -14.06
N ARG A 263 -11.89 -0.74 -14.77
CA ARG A 263 -12.02 -2.22 -14.73
C ARG A 263 -10.86 -2.97 -15.39
N TYR A 264 -10.32 -2.41 -16.48
CA TYR A 264 -9.39 -3.10 -17.38
C TYR A 264 -8.00 -2.46 -17.42
N ARG A 265 -7.60 -1.77 -16.35
CA ARG A 265 -6.24 -1.22 -16.25
C ARG A 265 -5.20 -2.33 -16.06
N PRO A 266 -3.97 -2.18 -16.59
CA PRO A 266 -2.88 -3.10 -16.27
C PRO A 266 -2.49 -3.00 -14.79
N ALA A 267 -1.79 -4.04 -14.32
CA ALA A 267 -1.16 -4.03 -13.00
C ALA A 267 0.05 -3.09 -12.99
N LEU A 268 0.15 -2.27 -11.95
CA LEU A 268 1.30 -1.39 -11.69
C LEU A 268 2.38 -2.09 -10.87
N PHE A 269 2.00 -3.14 -10.14
CA PHE A 269 2.90 -4.02 -9.42
C PHE A 269 2.69 -5.49 -9.76
N HIS A 270 3.78 -6.26 -9.79
CA HIS A 270 3.76 -7.68 -10.16
C HIS A 270 4.39 -8.57 -9.09
N ASP A 271 5.69 -8.43 -8.83
CA ASP A 271 6.42 -9.33 -7.92
C ASP A 271 6.91 -8.59 -6.67
N PRO A 272 6.30 -8.82 -5.49
CA PRO A 272 6.73 -8.18 -4.25
C PRO A 272 8.11 -8.65 -3.79
N SER A 273 8.62 -9.80 -4.26
CA SER A 273 9.91 -10.37 -3.83
C SER A 273 11.10 -9.42 -4.06
N ARG A 274 10.95 -8.52 -5.03
CA ARG A 274 12.00 -7.57 -5.45
C ARG A 274 12.00 -6.28 -4.64
N SER A 275 10.93 -5.99 -3.90
CA SER A 275 10.85 -4.82 -3.03
C SER A 275 11.63 -4.98 -1.73
N VAL A 276 12.14 -3.88 -1.19
CA VAL A 276 12.63 -3.76 0.19
C VAL A 276 11.63 -4.32 1.21
N TYR A 277 10.32 -4.23 0.92
CA TYR A 277 9.28 -4.77 1.78
C TYR A 277 9.38 -6.30 1.94
N SER A 278 9.86 -7.03 0.92
CA SER A 278 10.03 -8.50 1.02
C SER A 278 11.06 -8.88 2.06
N MET A 279 12.07 -8.03 2.28
CA MET A 279 13.13 -8.29 3.27
C MET A 279 12.59 -8.30 4.70
N PHE A 280 11.47 -7.62 4.96
CA PHE A 280 10.85 -7.60 6.28
C PHE A 280 10.02 -8.85 6.57
N LYS A 281 9.68 -9.65 5.55
CA LYS A 281 8.97 -10.93 5.74
C LYS A 281 9.80 -11.89 6.59
N ASP A 282 11.10 -11.94 6.36
CA ASP A 282 12.01 -12.82 7.11
C ASP A 282 12.33 -12.27 8.52
N VAL A 283 12.26 -10.94 8.69
CA VAL A 283 12.58 -10.26 9.95
C VAL A 283 11.41 -10.26 10.92
N LEU A 284 10.19 -10.03 10.42
CA LEU A 284 8.97 -9.93 11.23
C LEU A 284 8.22 -11.27 11.35
N GLY A 285 8.72 -12.30 10.68
CA GLY A 285 8.15 -13.64 10.71
C GLY A 285 6.96 -13.84 9.77
N PRO A 286 6.55 -15.11 9.56
CA PRO A 286 5.60 -15.49 8.52
C PRO A 286 4.16 -15.00 8.75
N ARG A 287 3.80 -14.58 9.97
CA ARG A 287 2.43 -14.16 10.33
C ARG A 287 2.16 -12.66 10.18
N GLN A 288 3.19 -11.81 10.13
CA GLN A 288 2.99 -10.36 10.09
C GLN A 288 2.95 -9.75 8.68
N GLY A 289 3.41 -10.49 7.65
CA GLY A 289 3.33 -10.03 6.26
C GLY A 289 3.88 -8.61 6.07
N MET A 290 5.21 -8.49 5.89
CA MET A 290 5.91 -7.22 5.58
C MET A 290 5.76 -6.12 6.68
N ILE A 291 6.15 -4.88 6.36
CA ILE A 291 6.25 -3.75 7.31
C ILE A 291 4.88 -3.43 7.94
N PRO A 292 4.75 -3.38 9.28
CA PRO A 292 3.48 -3.10 9.92
C PRO A 292 3.10 -1.63 9.74
N ARG A 293 1.87 -1.38 9.31
CA ARG A 293 1.27 -0.05 9.27
C ARG A 293 0.90 0.41 10.69
N LEU A 294 1.31 1.61 11.06
CA LEU A 294 0.84 2.30 12.24
C LEU A 294 -0.16 3.39 11.82
N ARG A 295 -1.42 3.25 12.25
CA ARG A 295 -2.44 4.27 11.96
C ARG A 295 -2.09 5.59 12.64
N GLU A 296 -2.45 6.70 12.02
CA GLU A 296 -2.15 8.07 12.45
C GLU A 296 -0.67 8.36 12.72
N CYS A 297 0.19 7.66 11.98
CA CYS A 297 1.63 7.88 11.91
C CYS A 297 1.97 8.48 10.55
N THR A 298 2.48 9.71 10.51
CA THR A 298 2.98 10.33 9.27
C THR A 298 4.51 10.38 9.28
N ILE A 299 5.11 10.23 8.11
CA ILE A 299 6.56 10.26 7.94
C ILE A 299 6.86 11.30 6.86
N THR A 300 7.68 12.30 7.19
CA THR A 300 7.99 13.40 6.29
C THR A 300 9.48 13.68 6.23
N LEU A 301 9.92 14.21 5.09
CA LEU A 301 11.24 14.75 4.81
C LEU A 301 11.08 16.24 4.47
N GLU A 302 11.66 17.10 5.30
CA GLU A 302 11.75 18.54 5.02
C GLU A 302 12.96 18.82 4.12
N GLN A 303 12.74 19.32 2.91
CA GLN A 303 13.81 19.49 1.91
C GLN A 303 14.84 20.57 2.29
N GLY A 304 14.42 21.61 3.01
CA GLY A 304 15.28 22.70 3.46
C GLY A 304 16.29 22.26 4.52
N SER A 305 15.79 21.61 5.58
CA SER A 305 16.59 21.14 6.72
C SER A 305 17.21 19.76 6.50
N GLY A 306 16.65 18.94 5.60
CA GLY A 306 16.98 17.52 5.47
C GLY A 306 16.51 16.68 6.66
N GLN A 307 15.60 17.22 7.49
CA GLN A 307 15.05 16.56 8.67
C GLN A 307 14.01 15.51 8.27
N ILE A 308 14.07 14.34 8.90
CA ILE A 308 13.02 13.33 8.88
C ILE A 308 12.20 13.46 10.15
N SER A 309 10.88 13.55 10.01
CA SER A 309 9.95 13.58 11.13
C SER A 309 9.01 12.39 11.06
N VAL A 310 8.96 11.59 12.12
CA VAL A 310 8.00 10.51 12.35
C VAL A 310 7.02 10.99 13.41
N SER A 311 5.79 11.28 13.00
CA SER A 311 4.79 11.93 13.84
C SER A 311 3.67 10.98 14.19
N ILE A 312 3.56 10.61 15.47
CA ILE A 312 2.69 9.53 15.96
C ILE A 312 1.61 10.14 16.87
N ALA A 313 0.33 9.84 16.62
CA ALA A 313 -0.73 10.23 17.52
C ALA A 313 -0.61 9.50 18.88
N ARG A 314 -0.67 10.21 20.01
CA ARG A 314 -0.47 9.65 21.36
C ARG A 314 -1.43 8.50 21.69
N LYS A 315 -2.67 8.53 21.18
CA LYS A 315 -3.65 7.44 21.36
C LYS A 315 -3.23 6.12 20.69
N ARG A 316 -2.25 6.14 19.79
CA ARG A 316 -1.69 4.96 19.10
C ARG A 316 -0.54 4.30 19.86
N HIS A 317 -0.19 4.83 21.05
CA HIS A 317 0.81 4.23 21.90
C HIS A 317 0.57 2.74 22.22
N PRO A 318 -0.68 2.26 22.49
CA PRO A 318 -0.94 0.84 22.65
C PRO A 318 -0.65 0.01 21.40
N ASP A 319 -1.05 0.51 20.22
CA ASP A 319 -0.82 -0.13 18.92
C ASP A 319 0.70 -0.27 18.65
N LEU A 320 1.45 0.80 18.91
CA LEU A 320 2.90 0.78 18.82
C LEU A 320 3.54 -0.18 19.82
N GLY A 321 3.04 -0.25 21.05
CA GLY A 321 3.52 -1.18 22.07
C GLY A 321 3.43 -2.64 21.62
N ALA A 322 2.38 -3.01 20.89
CA ALA A 322 2.26 -4.33 20.28
C ALA A 322 3.33 -4.58 19.20
N LEU A 323 3.63 -3.56 18.38
CA LEU A 323 4.73 -3.61 17.40
C LEU A 323 6.09 -3.72 18.08
N LEU A 324 6.33 -2.96 19.14
CA LEU A 324 7.58 -2.97 19.91
C LEU A 324 7.90 -4.35 20.50
N ARG A 325 6.90 -5.14 20.89
CA ARG A 325 7.09 -6.51 21.37
C ARG A 325 7.61 -7.47 20.30
N LEU A 326 7.39 -7.18 19.02
CA LEU A 326 7.94 -7.95 17.91
C LEU A 326 9.45 -7.66 17.73
N TYR A 327 9.91 -6.51 18.21
CA TYR A 327 11.31 -6.12 18.19
C TYR A 327 11.99 -6.60 19.47
N SER A 328 12.64 -7.77 19.40
CA SER A 328 13.44 -8.27 20.52
C SER A 328 14.71 -7.42 20.67
N PRO A 329 15.06 -6.95 21.88
CA PRO A 329 16.32 -6.25 22.14
C PRO A 329 17.57 -7.12 21.91
N ASP A 330 17.40 -8.44 21.80
CA ASP A 330 18.47 -9.42 21.60
C ASP A 330 18.62 -9.89 20.14
N THR A 331 17.72 -9.49 19.24
CA THR A 331 17.90 -9.70 17.80
C THR A 331 18.57 -8.47 17.18
N ASP A 332 19.28 -8.66 16.07
CA ASP A 332 19.88 -7.56 15.29
C ASP A 332 18.85 -6.53 14.76
N GLY A 333 17.56 -6.70 15.12
CA GLY A 333 16.64 -5.65 15.55
C GLY A 333 16.39 -4.54 14.55
N VAL A 334 15.55 -4.78 13.56
CA VAL A 334 15.09 -3.74 12.62
C VAL A 334 13.70 -3.30 13.03
N LEU A 335 13.53 -2.07 13.55
CA LEU A 335 12.25 -1.42 13.76
C LEU A 335 11.72 -0.88 12.43
N ALA A 336 10.61 -1.40 11.93
CA ALA A 336 9.97 -0.93 10.71
C ALA A 336 8.55 -0.43 10.98
N ILE A 337 8.21 0.74 10.45
CA ILE A 337 6.89 1.36 10.59
C ILE A 337 6.44 1.89 9.24
N GLY A 338 5.28 1.41 8.77
CA GLY A 338 4.55 1.99 7.65
C GLY A 338 3.66 3.13 8.13
N GLY A 339 3.71 4.27 7.45
CA GLY A 339 2.90 5.44 7.77
C GLY A 339 1.59 5.53 6.97
N GLU A 340 0.91 6.65 7.18
CA GLU A 340 -0.28 7.08 6.44
C GLU A 340 0.01 8.31 5.59
N LEU A 341 -0.95 8.67 4.74
CA LEU A 341 -0.86 9.85 3.89
C LEU A 341 -0.73 11.12 4.74
N CYS A 342 0.42 11.79 4.63
CA CYS A 342 0.59 13.13 5.18
C CYS A 342 -0.09 14.19 4.29
N GLN A 343 -1.31 14.60 4.62
CA GLN A 343 -2.06 15.61 3.85
C GLN A 343 -1.39 17.00 3.79
N PHE A 344 -0.49 17.30 4.74
CA PHE A 344 0.26 18.56 4.76
C PHE A 344 1.51 18.55 3.88
N ALA A 345 1.92 17.39 3.36
CA ALA A 345 3.07 17.30 2.47
C ALA A 345 2.74 17.86 1.08
N ASP A 346 3.70 18.54 0.46
CA ASP A 346 3.55 19.10 -0.89
C ASP A 346 3.79 18.04 -1.98
N ALA A 347 4.36 16.89 -1.60
CA ALA A 347 4.64 15.75 -2.46
C ALA A 347 4.85 14.49 -1.63
N HIS A 348 4.84 13.32 -2.27
CA HIS A 348 5.27 12.04 -1.68
C HIS A 348 6.28 11.34 -2.56
N LEU A 349 7.11 10.50 -1.96
CA LEU A 349 7.87 9.53 -2.74
C LEU A 349 6.98 8.37 -3.17
N VAL A 350 7.23 7.86 -4.38
CA VAL A 350 6.49 6.76 -5.00
C VAL A 350 7.48 5.72 -5.50
N ALA A 351 7.19 4.45 -5.28
CA ALA A 351 7.96 3.34 -5.81
C ALA A 351 7.35 2.89 -7.15
N LYS A 352 8.13 2.89 -8.23
CA LYS A 352 7.72 2.49 -9.58
C LYS A 352 8.42 1.20 -9.99
N GLU A 353 7.65 0.17 -10.32
CA GLU A 353 8.22 -1.06 -10.87
C GLU A 353 8.60 -0.81 -12.34
N THR A 354 9.90 -0.80 -12.63
CA THR A 354 10.43 -0.65 -13.98
C THR A 354 10.95 -2.00 -14.50
N PRO A 355 10.64 -2.37 -15.75
CA PRO A 355 11.29 -3.50 -16.39
C PRO A 355 12.76 -3.13 -16.59
N GLY A 356 13.66 -3.68 -15.79
CA GLY A 356 15.05 -3.24 -15.88
C GLY A 356 15.78 -3.82 -17.07
N ASN A 357 16.82 -3.08 -17.49
CA ASN A 357 17.74 -3.47 -18.54
C ASN A 357 18.58 -4.66 -18.06
N GLY A 358 18.17 -5.87 -18.45
CA GLY A 358 18.98 -7.06 -18.25
C GLY A 358 20.16 -7.06 -19.21
N ASN A 359 21.37 -6.90 -18.68
CA ASN A 359 22.58 -7.20 -19.43
C ASN A 359 22.65 -8.72 -19.68
N GLY A 360 22.25 -9.16 -20.87
CA GLY A 360 22.73 -10.39 -21.53
C GLY A 360 22.41 -11.75 -20.91
N SER A 361 21.65 -11.85 -19.82
CA SER A 361 21.11 -13.13 -19.32
C SER A 361 19.60 -12.99 -19.29
N GLY A 362 18.86 -13.92 -19.91
CA GLY A 362 17.43 -13.84 -20.26
C GLY A 362 16.41 -13.67 -19.10
N GLN A 363 16.82 -13.16 -17.95
CA GLN A 363 15.93 -12.62 -16.92
C GLN A 363 15.98 -11.08 -16.97
N GLN A 364 14.91 -10.47 -17.49
CA GLN A 364 14.67 -9.03 -17.36
C GLN A 364 14.73 -8.66 -15.87
N GLN A 365 15.69 -7.81 -15.48
CA GLN A 365 15.85 -7.44 -14.07
C GLN A 365 14.83 -6.38 -13.70
N VAL A 366 13.63 -6.77 -13.30
CA VAL A 366 12.65 -5.81 -12.76
C VAL A 366 13.22 -5.14 -11.49
N GLY A 367 13.18 -3.81 -11.44
CA GLY A 367 13.66 -2.99 -10.32
C GLY A 367 12.60 -1.99 -9.87
N LEU A 368 12.76 -1.44 -8.66
CA LEU A 368 11.92 -0.35 -8.17
C LEU A 368 12.70 0.96 -8.24
N GLU A 369 12.18 1.90 -9.02
CA GLU A 369 12.68 3.26 -9.08
C GLU A 369 11.91 4.14 -8.11
N THR A 370 12.61 5.10 -7.49
CA THR A 370 11.97 6.13 -6.68
C THR A 370 11.52 7.26 -7.59
N ALA A 371 10.31 7.75 -7.41
CA ALA A 371 9.82 8.95 -8.06
C ALA A 371 9.25 9.92 -7.02
N LEU A 372 9.12 11.18 -7.41
CA LEU A 372 8.47 12.20 -6.60
C LEU A 372 7.11 12.51 -7.24
N PHE A 373 6.05 12.43 -6.45
CA PHE A 373 4.69 12.73 -6.88
C PHE A 373 4.13 13.91 -6.10
N SER A 374 3.96 15.05 -6.79
CA SER A 374 3.58 16.31 -6.16
C SER A 374 2.07 16.41 -5.91
N ALA A 375 1.70 16.90 -4.73
CA ALA A 375 0.32 17.19 -4.33
C ALA A 375 -0.28 18.42 -5.00
N LYS A 376 0.60 19.33 -5.40
CA LYS A 376 0.28 20.60 -6.04
C LYS A 376 1.16 20.76 -7.29
N THR A 377 0.82 21.70 -8.16
CA THR A 377 1.69 22.19 -9.24
C THR A 377 2.92 22.98 -8.72
N VAL A 378 3.42 22.60 -7.54
CA VAL A 378 4.59 23.20 -6.90
C VAL A 378 5.83 22.64 -7.57
N SER A 379 6.62 23.53 -8.15
CA SER A 379 7.86 23.19 -8.86
C SER A 379 8.98 22.69 -7.93
N LYS A 380 8.90 22.98 -6.63
CA LYS A 380 9.87 22.56 -5.60
C LYS A 380 9.14 22.23 -4.29
N PRO A 381 8.86 20.95 -3.98
CA PRO A 381 8.20 20.58 -2.73
C PRO A 381 9.06 20.97 -1.53
N THR A 382 8.45 21.46 -0.46
CA THR A 382 9.17 21.80 0.77
C THR A 382 9.14 20.64 1.76
N VAL A 383 8.00 19.95 1.82
CA VAL A 383 7.78 18.76 2.65
C VAL A 383 7.42 17.59 1.73
N THR A 384 8.15 16.49 1.86
CA THR A 384 7.89 15.25 1.11
C THR A 384 7.46 14.15 2.06
N GLY A 385 6.28 13.57 1.86
CA GLY A 385 5.81 12.40 2.60
C GLY A 385 6.52 11.11 2.17
N LEU A 386 6.71 10.20 3.12
CA LEU A 386 7.35 8.90 2.94
C LEU A 386 6.41 7.78 3.37
N SER A 387 6.46 6.64 2.69
CA SER A 387 5.58 5.50 2.97
C SER A 387 5.96 4.73 4.23
N PHE A 388 7.27 4.64 4.53
CA PHE A 388 7.76 3.88 5.68
C PHE A 388 9.10 4.40 6.19
N ILE A 389 9.43 4.02 7.43
CA ILE A 389 10.74 4.15 8.03
C ILE A 389 11.20 2.78 8.57
N ALA A 390 12.46 2.46 8.34
CA ALA A 390 13.11 1.28 8.90
C ALA A 390 14.41 1.68 9.61
N VAL A 391 14.52 1.40 10.91
CA VAL A 391 15.68 1.69 11.73
C VAL A 391 16.34 0.38 12.15
N ALA A 392 17.64 0.22 11.91
CA ALA A 392 18.41 -0.96 12.27
C ALA A 392 19.65 -0.57 13.07
N ALA A 393 20.06 -1.41 14.02
CA ALA A 393 21.32 -1.22 14.75
C ALA A 393 22.52 -1.78 13.98
N HIS A 394 23.71 -1.18 14.15
CA HIS A 394 24.95 -1.74 13.63
C HIS A 394 25.21 -3.15 14.20
N LEU A 395 25.56 -4.09 13.32
CA LEU A 395 26.00 -5.43 13.68
C LEU A 395 27.40 -5.36 14.30
N SER A 396 27.59 -5.92 15.50
CA SER A 396 28.93 -6.06 16.10
C SER A 396 29.89 -6.74 15.13
N GLY A 397 31.04 -6.11 14.91
CA GLY A 397 32.22 -6.75 14.30
C GLY A 397 32.39 -6.62 12.79
N ARG A 398 31.65 -5.77 12.07
CA ARG A 398 31.82 -5.67 10.60
C ARG A 398 31.60 -4.33 9.89
N SER A 399 31.56 -3.21 10.60
CA SER A 399 31.52 -1.87 10.00
C SER A 399 32.90 -1.21 10.04
N VAL A 400 33.83 -1.68 9.20
CA VAL A 400 35.07 -0.95 8.91
C VAL A 400 34.68 0.34 8.17
N GLY A 401 34.81 1.49 8.83
CA GLY A 401 34.81 2.82 8.19
C GLY A 401 33.58 3.73 8.35
N LEU A 402 32.50 3.31 9.03
CA LEU A 402 31.34 4.19 9.31
C LEU A 402 31.07 4.20 10.82
N SER A 403 31.52 5.24 11.51
CA SER A 403 31.40 5.40 12.96
C SER A 403 30.10 6.11 13.41
N GLY A 404 29.24 6.49 12.47
CA GLY A 404 28.03 7.31 12.72
C GLY A 404 26.72 6.61 12.38
N ASN A 405 25.62 7.29 12.72
CA ASN A 405 24.29 6.96 12.24
C ASN A 405 24.15 7.42 10.80
N VAL A 406 23.35 6.70 10.02
CA VAL A 406 23.30 6.88 8.57
C VAL A 406 21.89 6.71 8.07
N ALA A 407 21.43 7.60 7.18
CA ALA A 407 20.13 7.54 6.55
C ALA A 407 20.23 7.44 5.02
N ALA A 408 19.32 6.69 4.40
CA ALA A 408 19.21 6.58 2.95
C ALA A 408 17.75 6.43 2.53
N VAL A 409 17.35 7.13 1.47
CA VAL A 409 16.06 6.86 0.81
C VAL A 409 16.13 5.49 0.15
N VAL A 410 15.11 4.66 0.37
CA VAL A 410 14.98 3.33 -0.23
C VAL A 410 13.56 3.18 -0.74
N GLU A 411 13.41 3.13 -2.06
CA GLU A 411 12.11 3.15 -2.72
C GLU A 411 11.32 4.41 -2.29
N ASP A 412 10.13 4.25 -1.72
CA ASP A 412 9.28 5.34 -1.23
C ASP A 412 9.43 5.63 0.28
N GLY A 413 10.42 5.05 0.93
CA GLY A 413 10.66 5.23 2.37
C GLY A 413 12.11 5.56 2.71
N VAL A 414 12.44 5.45 3.99
CA VAL A 414 13.78 5.74 4.50
C VAL A 414 14.31 4.62 5.39
N ALA A 415 15.55 4.22 5.13
CA ALA A 415 16.29 3.29 5.96
C ALA A 415 17.34 4.03 6.78
N VAL A 416 17.41 3.72 8.07
CA VAL A 416 18.32 4.31 9.04
C VAL A 416 19.14 3.20 9.66
N THR A 417 20.46 3.30 9.60
CA THR A 417 21.37 2.47 10.40
C THR A 417 21.91 3.31 11.53
N CYS A 418 21.70 2.88 12.77
CA CYS A 418 22.10 3.62 13.95
C CYS A 418 22.99 2.81 14.90
N ARG A 419 23.62 3.48 15.86
CA ARG A 419 24.36 2.81 16.92
C ARG A 419 23.41 2.03 17.83
N ARG A 420 23.94 1.04 18.53
CA ARG A 420 23.14 0.24 19.46
C ARG A 420 22.61 1.07 20.62
N GLU A 421 23.38 2.05 21.11
CA GLU A 421 22.89 2.99 22.13
C GLU A 421 21.71 3.84 21.63
N ASP A 422 21.74 4.30 20.38
CA ASP A 422 20.67 5.10 19.78
C ASP A 422 19.41 4.26 19.56
N MET A 423 19.56 3.01 19.11
CA MET A 423 18.44 2.07 19.00
C MET A 423 17.79 1.82 20.37
N LYS A 424 18.58 1.52 21.41
CA LYS A 424 18.06 1.29 22.77
C LYS A 424 17.32 2.53 23.29
N SER A 425 17.88 3.71 23.05
CA SER A 425 17.27 4.98 23.46
C SER A 425 15.97 5.24 22.72
N LEU A 426 15.94 5.02 21.39
CA LEU A 426 14.73 5.10 20.58
C LEU A 426 13.64 4.18 21.10
N LEU A 427 13.93 2.89 21.29
CA LEU A 427 12.96 1.91 21.79
C LEU A 427 12.43 2.28 23.17
N SER A 428 13.30 2.77 24.07
CA SER A 428 12.90 3.26 25.39
C SER A 428 11.96 4.47 25.29
N SER A 429 12.30 5.47 24.47
CA SER A 429 11.47 6.66 24.27
C SER A 429 10.10 6.31 23.66
N LEU A 430 10.05 5.40 22.67
CA LEU A 430 8.80 4.94 22.08
C LEU A 430 7.93 4.19 23.10
N ASN A 431 8.54 3.31 23.91
CA ASN A 431 7.83 2.58 24.96
C ASN A 431 7.23 3.53 26.02
N ASN A 432 7.90 4.66 26.29
CA ASN A 432 7.47 5.65 27.29
C ASN A 432 6.62 6.81 26.71
N ALA A 433 6.29 6.78 25.42
CA ALA A 433 5.58 7.87 24.73
C ALA A 433 6.25 9.26 24.88
N VAL A 434 7.59 9.28 24.79
CA VAL A 434 8.44 10.46 24.87
C VAL A 434 9.07 10.74 23.50
N ASP A 435 9.17 12.02 23.14
CA ASP A 435 9.83 12.43 21.91
C ASP A 435 11.29 11.99 21.89
N PHE A 436 11.79 11.66 20.71
CA PHE A 436 13.15 11.19 20.52
C PHE A 436 13.78 11.87 19.32
N THR A 437 15.07 12.20 19.42
CA THR A 437 15.84 12.77 18.31
C THR A 437 17.19 12.08 18.22
N MET A 438 17.55 11.66 17.00
CA MET A 438 18.92 11.28 16.66
C MET A 438 19.39 12.08 15.45
N THR A 439 20.70 12.15 15.24
CA THR A 439 21.28 12.72 14.02
C THR A 439 21.97 11.62 13.23
N ALA A 440 21.76 11.60 11.92
CA ALA A 440 22.40 10.69 10.97
C ALA A 440 23.05 11.47 9.83
N ASP A 441 23.97 10.85 9.10
CA ASP A 441 24.50 11.39 7.85
C ASP A 441 23.71 10.81 6.67
N TRP A 442 23.33 11.66 5.71
CA TRP A 442 22.75 11.18 4.45
C TRP A 442 23.80 10.45 3.60
N LEU A 443 23.57 9.17 3.31
CA LEU A 443 24.33 8.44 2.28
C LEU A 443 23.88 8.86 0.87
N PHE A 444 22.57 8.84 0.65
CA PHE A 444 21.95 9.21 -0.61
C PHE A 444 20.61 9.90 -0.31
N THR A 445 20.39 11.05 -0.94
CA THR A 445 19.05 11.64 -1.06
C THR A 445 18.60 11.44 -2.50
N PHE A 446 17.31 11.21 -2.75
CA PHE A 446 16.77 10.99 -4.09
C PHE A 446 17.17 12.09 -5.10
N GLN A 447 17.45 13.31 -4.63
CA GLN A 447 17.76 14.47 -5.48
C GLN A 447 19.21 14.99 -5.40
N ARG A 448 20.16 14.38 -4.66
CA ARG A 448 21.54 14.92 -4.57
C ARG A 448 22.66 13.89 -4.71
N LYS A 449 23.62 14.21 -5.57
CA LYS A 449 24.86 13.47 -5.85
C LYS A 449 25.98 13.64 -4.81
N LYS A 450 25.78 14.44 -3.75
CA LYS A 450 26.78 14.66 -2.68
C LYS A 450 26.23 14.14 -1.34
N ALA A 451 26.85 13.08 -0.82
CA ALA A 451 26.76 12.69 0.59
C ALA A 451 27.45 13.76 1.45
N GLN A 452 27.08 13.88 2.74
CA GLN A 452 27.56 14.85 3.75
C GLN A 452 26.64 16.05 4.05
N LYS A 453 25.34 15.81 4.28
CA LYS A 453 24.52 16.70 5.10
C LYS A 453 23.99 15.94 6.31
N LYS A 454 24.03 16.57 7.49
CA LYS A 454 23.39 16.06 8.71
C LYS A 454 21.88 15.94 8.47
N CYS A 455 21.31 14.85 8.94
CA CYS A 455 19.90 14.49 8.91
C CYS A 455 19.41 14.35 10.34
N PRO A 456 18.75 15.37 10.91
CA PRO A 456 18.01 15.19 12.15
C PRO A 456 16.84 14.24 11.89
N ILE A 457 16.68 13.23 12.74
CA ILE A 457 15.57 12.27 12.69
C ILE A 457 14.82 12.41 14.00
N LYS A 458 13.56 12.83 13.93
CA LYS A 458 12.72 13.10 15.08
C LYS A 458 11.53 12.15 15.11
N PHE A 459 11.30 11.52 16.25
CA PHE A 459 10.06 10.82 16.58
C PHE A 459 9.28 11.71 17.55
N ILE A 460 8.08 12.13 17.16
CA ILE A 460 7.30 13.16 17.84
C ILE A 460 5.92 12.59 18.19
N TRP A 461 5.52 12.71 19.45
CA TRP A 461 4.21 12.31 19.95
C TRP A 461 3.23 13.47 19.95
N ARG A 462 2.18 13.37 19.15
CA ARG A 462 1.15 14.41 19.05
C ARG A 462 -0.02 14.16 19.99
N LEU A 463 -0.44 15.22 20.66
CA LEU A 463 -1.63 15.22 21.53
C LEU A 463 -2.95 15.33 20.75
N LYS A 464 -2.94 15.91 19.53
CA LYS A 464 -4.12 16.08 18.68
C LYS A 464 -3.91 15.43 17.29
N PRO A 465 -4.97 14.89 16.64
CA PRO A 465 -4.90 14.51 15.23
C PRO A 465 -4.68 15.76 14.37
N GLY A 466 -3.80 15.69 13.37
CA GLY A 466 -3.77 16.66 12.28
C GLY A 466 -3.06 18.00 12.51
N LEU A 467 -2.00 18.04 13.32
CA LEU A 467 -1.01 19.13 13.28
C LEU A 467 0.37 18.57 12.91
#